data_AF-A0A2V4E560-F1
#
_entry.id   AF-A0A2V4E560-F1
#
_cell.length_a   1.000
_cell.length_b   1.000
_cell.length_c   1.000
_cell.angle_alpha   90.00
_cell.angle_beta   90.00
_cell.angle_gamma   90.00
#
_symmetry.space_group_name_H-M   'P 1'
#
loop_
_entity.id
_entity.type
_entity.pdbx_description
1 polymer ?
#
loop_
_entity_poly.entity_id
_entity_poly.type
_entity_poly.pdbx_seq_one_letter_code
_entity_poly.pdbx_strand_id
1 'polypeptide(L)'
;MLKFKSLLPGISAASLILIILGSALIAIWRFALQSGNVAIYLDSYVLHIVWITFYQALLSTILSLTSAILMAKALSLIEFKGKRLLIKLMPITFILPALVVVTGLLSVYGQQGVLAYLCQLLHIPFSFSIYGLKGILLAHVFLNFPYACALFYQTLNSVPIEQRQLAAQLNFSTFTFFKLLEWPLLRRQILPMAALIFMLCFSSFAIVLALGGGPKYTTLEVAIYQAVRDFDLLQAALLACVQLLCCVAFIGLMQKINKTGTKFSVTFSDTNYRLPTANWLKVICMFVIIIGGLFIFSPMITILIQGIFFFRTSLLTFMLLQALLFSIVIAFGSAMIAMLLGLLLLWTNSRLLINQQHQLSNCLMLIASFILAIPSMVLASGLFLLLFGYSNNTVFICLLIMLCNGLIALPFILKNLAMPLYDITARYWQLTQSLNIKGVAHFYLVDFKGLKSKMLMSFAFAAVLSLGDFGVIALFGGQSVATLPYYLYQQISHYHYQESIVTATILLLLSFSLLVVMDYDRTSKN
;
A
#
# COMPACT_ATOMS: atom_id res chain seq x y z
N MET A 1 -3.17 -23.63 33.22
CA MET A 1 -4.33 -23.55 32.30
C MET A 1 -4.66 -22.09 32.04
N LEU A 2 -4.71 -21.68 30.77
CA LEU A 2 -5.16 -20.33 30.37
C LEU A 2 -6.58 -20.11 30.89
N LYS A 3 -6.80 -19.07 31.71
CA LYS A 3 -8.16 -18.67 32.08
C LYS A 3 -8.82 -18.08 30.84
N PHE A 4 -10.02 -18.54 30.48
CA PHE A 4 -10.79 -18.04 29.33
C PHE A 4 -10.87 -16.50 29.28
N LYS A 5 -10.99 -15.86 30.46
CA LYS A 5 -10.97 -14.39 30.61
C LYS A 5 -9.73 -13.70 30.02
N SER A 6 -8.60 -14.40 29.92
CA SER A 6 -7.35 -13.86 29.36
C SER A 6 -7.31 -13.88 27.82
N LEU A 7 -8.18 -14.64 27.16
CA LEU A 7 -8.26 -14.75 25.70
C LEU A 7 -9.40 -13.88 25.11
N LEU A 8 -10.35 -13.47 25.96
CA LEU A 8 -11.55 -12.71 25.63
C LEU A 8 -11.30 -11.45 24.78
N PRO A 9 -10.25 -10.63 25.01
CA PRO A 9 -9.97 -9.44 24.20
C PRO A 9 -9.82 -9.76 22.70
N GLY A 10 -8.90 -10.65 22.33
CA GLY A 10 -8.68 -11.03 20.94
C GLY A 10 -9.82 -11.84 20.35
N ILE A 11 -10.53 -12.65 21.14
CA ILE A 11 -11.73 -13.36 20.66
C ILE A 11 -12.83 -12.35 20.30
N SER A 12 -13.05 -11.32 21.12
CA SER A 12 -14.04 -10.28 20.85
C SER A 12 -13.70 -9.43 19.61
N ALA A 13 -12.43 -9.10 19.42
CA ALA A 13 -11.97 -8.40 18.22
C ALA A 13 -12.12 -9.29 16.97
N ALA A 14 -11.73 -10.56 17.06
CA ALA A 14 -11.85 -11.51 15.95
C ALA A 14 -13.32 -11.77 15.60
N SER A 15 -14.21 -11.89 16.58
CA SER A 15 -15.65 -12.07 16.33
C SER A 15 -16.25 -10.82 15.69
N LEU A 16 -15.90 -9.62 16.15
CA LEU A 16 -16.35 -8.37 15.53
C LEU A 16 -15.89 -8.28 14.08
N ILE A 17 -14.63 -8.59 13.78
CA ILE A 17 -14.10 -8.61 12.40
C ILE A 17 -14.86 -9.62 11.55
N LEU A 18 -15.05 -10.85 12.03
CA LEU A 18 -15.78 -11.89 11.32
C LEU A 18 -17.25 -11.51 11.07
N ILE A 19 -17.91 -10.87 12.03
CA ILE A 19 -19.29 -10.38 11.86
C ILE A 19 -19.34 -9.33 10.77
N ILE A 20 -18.45 -8.34 10.80
CA ILE A 20 -18.45 -7.26 9.80
C ILE A 20 -18.14 -7.81 8.41
N LEU A 21 -17.03 -8.55 8.26
CA LEU A 21 -16.66 -9.15 6.98
C LEU A 21 -17.73 -10.12 6.48
N GLY A 22 -18.20 -11.01 7.35
CA GLY A 22 -19.24 -11.98 7.03
C GLY A 22 -20.52 -11.29 6.58
N SER A 23 -20.96 -10.26 7.29
CA SER A 23 -22.17 -9.50 6.93
C SER A 23 -22.06 -8.80 5.58
N ALA A 24 -20.91 -8.18 5.28
CA ALA A 24 -20.65 -7.54 4.00
C ALA A 24 -20.65 -8.55 2.85
N LEU A 25 -19.97 -9.69 3.03
CA LEU A 25 -19.92 -10.76 2.03
C LEU A 25 -21.28 -11.42 1.81
N ILE A 26 -22.03 -11.66 2.89
CA ILE A 26 -23.40 -12.21 2.81
C ILE A 26 -24.32 -11.23 2.08
N ALA A 27 -24.19 -9.93 2.31
CA ALA A 27 -24.96 -8.91 1.59
C ALA A 27 -24.70 -8.99 0.08
N ILE A 28 -23.43 -8.98 -0.34
CA ILE A 28 -23.05 -9.12 -1.76
C ILE A 28 -23.61 -10.42 -2.33
N TRP A 29 -23.45 -11.54 -1.63
CA TRP A 29 -23.92 -12.84 -2.09
C TRP A 29 -25.44 -12.89 -2.25
N ARG A 30 -26.21 -12.31 -1.30
CA ARG A 30 -27.67 -12.25 -1.38
C ARG A 30 -28.16 -11.41 -2.57
N PHE A 31 -27.57 -10.23 -2.78
CA PHE A 31 -27.89 -9.41 -3.95
C PHE A 31 -27.49 -10.09 -5.26
N ALA A 32 -26.34 -10.76 -5.30
CA ALA A 32 -25.89 -11.51 -6.46
C ALA A 32 -26.85 -12.67 -6.80
N LEU A 33 -27.39 -13.39 -5.80
CA LEU A 33 -28.36 -14.46 -6.01
C LEU A 33 -29.72 -13.96 -6.55
N GLN A 34 -30.15 -12.76 -6.14
CA GLN A 34 -31.40 -12.17 -6.60
C GLN A 34 -31.38 -11.82 -8.10
N SER A 35 -30.20 -11.71 -8.71
CA SER A 35 -30.07 -11.40 -10.15
C SER A 35 -30.68 -12.47 -11.07
N GLY A 36 -30.97 -13.68 -10.58
CA GLY A 36 -31.79 -14.70 -11.23
C GLY A 36 -31.19 -15.36 -12.48
N ASN A 37 -30.21 -14.75 -13.14
CA ASN A 37 -29.56 -15.27 -14.34
C ASN A 37 -28.10 -14.82 -14.45
N VAL A 38 -27.20 -15.57 -13.80
CA VAL A 38 -25.74 -15.33 -13.84
C VAL A 38 -25.19 -15.32 -15.28
N ALA A 39 -25.82 -16.07 -16.19
CA ALA A 39 -25.42 -16.17 -17.60
C ALA A 39 -25.70 -14.90 -18.42
N ILE A 40 -26.70 -14.09 -18.06
CA ILE A 40 -27.02 -12.84 -18.77
C ILE A 40 -25.96 -11.76 -18.46
N TYR A 41 -25.31 -11.84 -17.30
CA TYR A 41 -24.34 -10.85 -16.85
C TYR A 41 -22.87 -11.26 -17.08
N LEU A 42 -22.57 -12.53 -17.38
CA LEU A 42 -21.26 -12.97 -17.90
C LEU A 42 -21.11 -12.69 -19.40
N ASP A 43 -21.54 -11.50 -19.82
CA ASP A 43 -21.46 -11.04 -21.20
C ASP A 43 -20.01 -10.62 -21.55
N SER A 44 -19.78 -10.32 -22.82
CA SER A 44 -18.52 -9.79 -23.36
C SER A 44 -17.96 -8.64 -22.52
N TYR A 45 -18.82 -7.82 -21.93
CA TYR A 45 -18.45 -6.72 -21.04
C TYR A 45 -17.68 -7.18 -19.78
N VAL A 46 -18.19 -8.17 -19.03
CA VAL A 46 -17.53 -8.62 -17.79
C VAL A 46 -16.22 -9.33 -18.11
N LEU A 47 -16.18 -10.13 -19.18
CA LEU A 47 -14.94 -10.75 -19.65
C LEU A 47 -13.90 -9.71 -20.06
N HIS A 48 -14.31 -8.63 -20.72
CA HIS A 48 -13.43 -7.51 -21.08
C HIS A 48 -12.87 -6.82 -19.83
N ILE A 49 -13.70 -6.51 -18.83
CA ILE A 49 -13.24 -5.89 -17.58
C ILE A 49 -12.26 -6.81 -16.85
N VAL A 50 -12.58 -8.09 -16.72
CA VAL A 50 -11.68 -9.08 -16.08
C VAL A 50 -10.36 -9.13 -16.85
N TRP A 51 -10.40 -9.28 -18.17
CA TRP A 51 -9.21 -9.31 -19.01
C TRP A 51 -8.35 -8.06 -18.84
N ILE A 52 -8.95 -6.87 -18.93
CA ILE A 52 -8.25 -5.61 -18.74
C ILE A 52 -7.62 -5.54 -17.35
N THR A 53 -8.33 -5.98 -16.30
CA THR A 53 -7.87 -5.99 -14.89
C THR A 53 -6.71 -6.96 -14.63
N PHE A 54 -6.66 -8.07 -15.36
CA PHE A 54 -5.50 -8.97 -15.31
C PHE A 54 -4.34 -8.43 -16.16
N TYR A 55 -4.64 -7.91 -17.34
CA TYR A 55 -3.66 -7.43 -18.31
C TYR A 55 -2.88 -6.22 -17.80
N GLN A 56 -3.56 -5.17 -17.30
CA GLN A 56 -2.86 -3.99 -16.75
C GLN A 56 -2.03 -4.38 -15.52
N ALA A 57 -2.54 -5.26 -14.66
CA ALA A 57 -1.87 -5.65 -13.41
C ALA A 57 -0.60 -6.44 -13.71
N LEU A 58 -0.68 -7.42 -14.63
CA LEU A 58 0.45 -8.23 -15.04
C LEU A 58 1.52 -7.37 -15.73
N LEU A 59 1.12 -6.51 -16.66
CA LEU A 59 2.05 -5.63 -17.37
C LEU A 59 2.72 -4.62 -16.41
N SER A 60 1.96 -4.02 -15.50
CA SER A 60 2.49 -3.12 -14.46
C SER A 60 3.51 -3.83 -13.57
N THR A 61 3.23 -5.09 -13.20
CA THR A 61 4.11 -5.90 -12.36
C THR A 61 5.44 -6.18 -13.06
N ILE A 62 5.40 -6.62 -14.32
CA ILE A 62 6.60 -6.90 -15.11
C ILE A 62 7.45 -5.63 -15.28
N LEU A 63 6.83 -4.51 -15.65
CA LEU A 63 7.53 -3.24 -15.83
C LEU A 63 8.16 -2.72 -14.52
N SER A 64 7.45 -2.86 -13.40
CA SER A 64 7.95 -2.44 -12.08
C SER A 64 9.13 -3.29 -11.62
N LEU A 65 9.05 -4.61 -11.77
CA LEU A 65 10.10 -5.54 -11.36
C LEU A 65 11.35 -5.45 -12.23
N THR A 66 11.18 -5.36 -13.54
CA THR A 66 12.31 -5.22 -14.48
C THR A 66 13.08 -3.93 -14.20
N SER A 67 12.37 -2.81 -14.08
CA SER A 67 12.96 -1.54 -13.66
C SER A 67 13.68 -1.70 -12.31
N ALA A 68 13.05 -2.37 -11.34
CA ALA A 68 13.55 -2.52 -9.96
C ALA A 68 14.87 -3.28 -9.90
N ILE A 69 14.97 -4.37 -10.65
CA ILE A 69 16.17 -5.20 -10.73
C ILE A 69 17.30 -4.40 -11.39
N LEU A 70 17.02 -3.68 -12.49
CA LEU A 70 18.01 -2.86 -13.19
C LEU A 70 18.59 -1.77 -12.28
N MET A 71 17.71 -1.02 -11.59
CA MET A 71 18.13 0.02 -10.67
C MET A 71 18.84 -0.54 -9.44
N ALA A 72 18.33 -1.63 -8.84
CA ALA A 72 18.95 -2.25 -7.67
C ALA A 72 20.37 -2.74 -8.01
N LYS A 73 20.54 -3.32 -9.20
CA LYS A 73 21.86 -3.74 -9.67
C LYS A 73 22.77 -2.54 -9.90
N ALA A 74 22.29 -1.47 -10.55
CA ALA A 74 23.06 -0.25 -10.73
C ALA A 74 23.52 0.36 -9.39
N LEU A 75 22.61 0.45 -8.42
CA LEU A 75 22.91 0.93 -7.07
C LEU A 75 23.90 0.00 -6.34
N SER A 76 23.88 -1.31 -6.59
CA SER A 76 24.83 -2.24 -5.97
C SER A 76 26.28 -2.03 -6.44
N LEU A 77 26.46 -1.54 -7.68
CA LEU A 77 27.76 -1.39 -8.33
C LEU A 77 28.39 0.00 -8.15
N ILE A 78 27.58 1.06 -7.98
CA ILE A 78 28.07 2.45 -7.91
C ILE A 78 27.97 2.99 -6.48
N GLU A 79 28.98 3.77 -6.08
CA GLU A 79 28.95 4.60 -4.88
C GLU A 79 28.88 6.08 -5.24
N PHE A 80 28.03 6.80 -4.51
CA PHE A 80 27.92 8.25 -4.58
C PHE A 80 27.33 8.76 -3.26
N LYS A 81 27.65 10.02 -2.90
CA LYS A 81 27.31 10.60 -1.58
C LYS A 81 25.80 10.54 -1.26
N GLY A 82 24.93 10.69 -2.27
CA GLY A 82 23.47 10.68 -2.11
C GLY A 82 22.79 9.30 -2.06
N LYS A 83 23.53 8.21 -2.22
CA LYS A 83 22.96 6.86 -2.39
C LYS A 83 22.12 6.40 -1.20
N ARG A 84 22.62 6.62 0.02
CA ARG A 84 21.90 6.26 1.26
C ARG A 84 20.58 6.99 1.37
N LEU A 85 20.56 8.29 1.02
CA LEU A 85 19.34 9.09 1.02
C LEU A 85 18.35 8.56 -0.02
N LEU A 86 18.80 8.31 -1.25
CA LEU A 86 17.97 7.75 -2.32
C LEU A 86 17.31 6.44 -1.89
N ILE A 87 18.08 5.48 -1.36
CA ILE A 87 17.55 4.18 -0.91
C ILE A 87 16.57 4.32 0.25
N LYS A 88 16.78 5.29 1.16
CA LYS A 88 15.85 5.56 2.27
C LYS A 88 14.54 6.20 1.79
N LEU A 89 14.59 7.06 0.77
CA LEU A 89 13.42 7.74 0.22
C LEU A 89 12.59 6.84 -0.70
N MET A 90 13.19 5.83 -1.33
CA MET A 90 12.48 4.93 -2.26
C MET A 90 11.24 4.25 -1.65
N PRO A 91 11.26 3.62 -0.45
CA PRO A 91 10.05 3.03 0.13
C PRO A 91 8.94 4.03 0.45
N ILE A 92 9.25 5.33 0.60
CA ILE A 92 8.26 6.35 0.94
C ILE A 92 7.28 6.56 -0.23
N THR A 93 7.72 6.40 -1.47
CA THR A 93 6.85 6.58 -2.65
C THR A 93 5.66 5.64 -2.64
N PHE A 94 5.82 4.45 -2.05
CA PHE A 94 4.78 3.44 -1.94
C PHE A 94 3.63 3.85 -1.01
N ILE A 95 3.90 4.74 -0.06
CA ILE A 95 2.94 5.21 0.95
C ILE A 95 2.24 6.51 0.48
N LEU A 96 2.67 7.09 -0.64
CA LEU A 96 2.06 8.30 -1.16
C LEU A 96 0.61 8.03 -1.58
N PRO A 97 -0.33 8.94 -1.26
CA PRO A 97 -1.69 8.85 -1.75
C PRO A 97 -1.73 8.76 -3.29
N ALA A 98 -2.52 7.81 -3.80
CA ALA A 98 -2.57 7.53 -5.24
C ALA A 98 -2.90 8.77 -6.09
N LEU A 99 -3.79 9.63 -5.61
CA LEU A 99 -4.17 10.86 -6.33
C LEU A 99 -3.09 11.95 -6.30
N VAL A 100 -2.23 11.95 -5.28
CA VAL A 100 -1.01 12.80 -5.28
C VAL A 100 -0.05 12.31 -6.36
N VAL A 101 0.06 10.99 -6.56
CA VAL A 101 0.85 10.45 -7.66
C VAL A 101 0.27 10.83 -9.01
N VAL A 102 -1.06 10.72 -9.19
CA VAL A 102 -1.72 11.12 -10.44
C VAL A 102 -1.48 12.59 -10.77
N THR A 103 -1.69 13.50 -9.82
CA THR A 103 -1.42 14.94 -10.00
C THR A 103 0.05 15.23 -10.28
N GLY A 104 0.96 14.54 -9.58
CA GLY A 104 2.39 14.67 -9.80
C GLY A 104 2.80 14.24 -11.20
N LEU A 105 2.30 13.11 -11.67
CA LEU A 105 2.58 12.62 -13.02
C LEU A 105 1.94 13.53 -14.08
N LEU A 106 0.74 14.06 -13.84
CA LEU A 106 0.13 15.08 -14.70
C LEU A 106 1.00 16.35 -14.77
N SER A 107 1.63 16.77 -13.67
CA SER A 107 2.51 17.94 -13.64
C SER A 107 3.81 17.79 -14.43
N VAL A 108 4.28 16.55 -14.64
CA VAL A 108 5.50 16.26 -15.38
C VAL A 108 5.18 15.86 -16.83
N TYR A 109 4.30 14.88 -17.00
CA TYR A 109 4.01 14.19 -18.27
C TYR A 109 2.70 14.61 -18.93
N GLY A 110 1.89 15.47 -18.27
CA GLY A 110 0.67 15.99 -18.87
C GLY A 110 0.94 17.02 -19.97
N GLN A 111 -0.11 17.38 -20.72
CA GLN A 111 -0.03 18.32 -21.85
C GLN A 111 0.44 19.73 -21.44
N GLN A 112 0.19 20.12 -20.18
CA GLN A 112 0.66 21.39 -19.60
C GLN A 112 1.83 21.16 -18.61
N GLY A 113 2.45 19.98 -18.64
CA GLY A 113 3.50 19.59 -17.72
C GLY A 113 4.89 20.07 -18.13
N VAL A 114 5.88 19.80 -17.26
CA VAL A 114 7.28 20.20 -17.47
C VAL A 114 7.86 19.64 -18.76
N LEU A 115 7.55 18.38 -19.12
CA LEU A 115 8.08 17.79 -20.36
C LEU A 115 7.48 18.42 -21.61
N ALA A 116 6.19 18.76 -21.60
CA ALA A 116 5.56 19.46 -22.71
C ALA A 116 6.19 20.84 -22.92
N TYR A 117 6.45 21.57 -21.83
CA TYR A 117 7.17 22.85 -21.86
C TYR A 117 8.60 22.73 -22.41
N LEU A 118 9.36 21.71 -21.99
CA LEU A 118 10.70 21.44 -22.51
C LEU A 118 10.68 21.09 -24.01
N CYS A 119 9.72 20.29 -24.46
CA CYS A 119 9.56 19.98 -25.88
C CYS A 119 9.20 21.23 -26.69
N GLN A 120 8.35 22.12 -26.15
CA GLN A 120 8.01 23.39 -26.78
C GLN A 120 9.24 24.31 -26.93
N LEU A 121 10.09 24.38 -25.90
CA LEU A 121 11.36 25.12 -25.96
C LEU A 121 12.33 24.56 -27.02
N LEU A 122 12.28 23.25 -27.26
CA LEU A 122 13.09 22.56 -28.26
C LEU A 122 12.41 22.49 -29.64
N HIS A 123 11.22 23.09 -29.81
CA HIS A 123 10.40 23.01 -31.02
C HIS A 123 10.04 21.58 -31.46
N ILE A 124 9.95 20.64 -30.52
CA ILE A 124 9.55 19.25 -30.76
C ILE A 124 8.05 19.09 -30.46
N PRO A 125 7.23 18.52 -31.36
CA PRO A 125 5.82 18.29 -31.09
C PRO A 125 5.64 17.23 -29.99
N PHE A 126 4.95 17.59 -28.91
CA PHE A 126 4.62 16.69 -27.82
C PHE A 126 3.26 16.01 -28.07
N SER A 127 3.27 14.70 -28.37
CA SER A 127 2.07 13.92 -28.68
C SER A 127 1.71 12.88 -27.60
N PHE A 128 2.43 12.88 -26.48
CA PHE A 128 2.24 11.90 -25.42
C PHE A 128 1.00 12.25 -24.59
N SER A 129 -0.03 11.40 -24.64
CA SER A 129 -1.16 11.45 -23.71
C SER A 129 -0.90 10.53 -22.52
N ILE A 130 -1.04 11.10 -21.33
CA ILE A 130 -0.97 10.34 -20.07
C ILE A 130 -2.25 9.55 -19.80
N TYR A 131 -3.35 9.84 -20.50
CA TYR A 131 -4.60 9.11 -20.30
C TYR A 131 -4.60 7.76 -21.04
N GLY A 132 -5.28 6.77 -20.46
CA GLY A 132 -5.34 5.39 -20.91
C GLY A 132 -4.29 4.49 -20.25
N LEU A 133 -4.05 3.33 -20.86
CA LEU A 133 -3.16 2.30 -20.31
C LEU A 133 -1.75 2.84 -19.99
N LYS A 134 -1.19 3.72 -20.83
CA LYS A 134 0.18 4.23 -20.64
C LYS A 134 0.34 4.97 -19.31
N GLY A 135 -0.62 5.83 -18.93
CA GLY A 135 -0.59 6.51 -17.64
C GLY A 135 -0.81 5.57 -16.46
N ILE A 136 -1.73 4.61 -16.59
CA ILE A 136 -1.95 3.59 -15.57
C ILE A 136 -0.64 2.84 -15.28
N LEU A 137 0.05 2.38 -16.33
CA LEU A 137 1.33 1.68 -16.19
C LEU A 137 2.41 2.59 -15.59
N LEU A 138 2.51 3.84 -16.06
CA LEU A 138 3.48 4.82 -15.55
C LEU A 138 3.28 5.06 -14.04
N ALA A 139 2.03 5.25 -13.60
CA ALA A 139 1.68 5.47 -12.21
C ALA A 139 1.93 4.23 -11.33
N HIS A 140 1.59 3.04 -11.82
CA HIS A 140 1.90 1.80 -11.11
C HIS A 140 3.40 1.57 -11.00
N VAL A 141 4.18 1.84 -12.04
CA VAL A 141 5.64 1.77 -11.97
C VAL A 141 6.16 2.78 -10.95
N PHE A 142 5.72 4.04 -11.00
CA PHE A 142 6.11 5.07 -10.03
C PHE A 142 5.93 4.63 -8.57
N LEU A 143 4.80 4.00 -8.24
CA LEU A 143 4.54 3.51 -6.89
C LEU A 143 5.34 2.26 -6.51
N ASN A 144 5.40 1.27 -7.42
CA ASN A 144 5.85 -0.08 -7.06
C ASN A 144 7.35 -0.31 -7.29
N PHE A 145 7.93 0.30 -8.34
CA PHE A 145 9.34 0.13 -8.67
C PHE A 145 10.29 0.55 -7.53
N PRO A 146 10.10 1.72 -6.87
CA PRO A 146 11.07 2.17 -5.87
C PRO A 146 11.13 1.25 -4.65
N TYR A 147 9.96 0.81 -4.17
CA TYR A 147 9.84 -0.16 -3.09
C TYR A 147 10.50 -1.50 -3.42
N ALA A 148 10.23 -2.05 -4.62
CA ALA A 148 10.85 -3.28 -5.08
C ALA A 148 12.37 -3.14 -5.25
N CYS A 149 12.84 -1.99 -5.73
CA CYS A 149 14.26 -1.72 -5.88
C CYS A 149 14.98 -1.69 -4.54
N ALA A 150 14.40 -1.03 -3.52
CA ALA A 150 14.98 -0.99 -2.17
C ALA A 150 15.13 -2.40 -1.59
N LEU A 151 14.14 -3.27 -1.77
CA LEU A 151 14.20 -4.67 -1.33
C LEU A 151 15.23 -5.48 -2.11
N PHE A 152 15.24 -5.41 -3.45
CA PHE A 152 16.24 -6.11 -4.26
C PHE A 152 17.66 -5.62 -3.97
N TYR A 153 17.85 -4.33 -3.72
CA TYR A 153 19.14 -3.79 -3.32
C TYR A 153 19.60 -4.38 -1.97
N GLN A 154 18.71 -4.48 -0.98
CA GLN A 154 19.01 -5.14 0.29
C GLN A 154 19.41 -6.61 0.09
N THR A 155 18.73 -7.31 -0.82
CA THR A 155 19.01 -8.71 -1.16
C THR A 155 20.33 -8.91 -1.86
N LEU A 156 20.74 -7.98 -2.73
CA LEU A 156 22.06 -8.03 -3.34
C LEU A 156 23.18 -7.81 -2.31
N ASN A 157 22.93 -6.98 -1.30
CA ASN A 157 23.87 -6.75 -0.20
C ASN A 157 23.82 -7.83 0.89
N SER A 158 22.87 -8.76 0.83
CA SER A 158 22.81 -9.90 1.75
C SER A 158 23.90 -10.95 1.48
N VAL A 159 24.55 -10.90 0.31
CA VAL A 159 25.63 -11.82 -0.06
C VAL A 159 26.82 -11.61 0.89
N PRO A 160 27.26 -12.64 1.63
CA PRO A 160 28.38 -12.55 2.56
C PRO A 160 29.65 -12.04 1.89
N ILE A 161 30.47 -11.30 2.64
CA ILE A 161 31.69 -10.70 2.12
C ILE A 161 32.71 -11.76 1.68
N GLU A 162 32.74 -12.88 2.38
CA GLU A 162 33.63 -14.02 2.12
C GLU A 162 33.35 -14.59 0.73
N GLN A 163 32.07 -14.69 0.33
CA GLN A 163 31.69 -15.14 -1.01
C GLN A 163 32.12 -14.15 -2.09
N ARG A 164 32.10 -12.85 -1.80
CA ARG A 164 32.57 -11.80 -2.73
C ARG A 164 34.08 -11.84 -2.90
N GLN A 165 34.82 -12.06 -1.81
CA GLN A 165 36.28 -12.20 -1.83
C GLN A 165 36.72 -13.46 -2.58
N LEU A 166 36.08 -14.61 -2.32
CA LEU A 166 36.32 -15.85 -3.06
C LEU A 166 36.04 -15.69 -4.56
N ALA A 167 34.94 -15.04 -4.92
CA ALA A 167 34.64 -14.77 -6.33
C ALA A 167 35.71 -13.89 -7.00
N ALA A 168 36.27 -12.92 -6.28
CA ALA A 168 37.38 -12.11 -6.80
C ALA A 168 38.68 -12.91 -6.93
N GLN A 169 39.00 -13.78 -5.98
CA GLN A 169 40.15 -14.70 -6.08
C GLN A 169 40.04 -15.64 -7.28
N LEU A 170 38.83 -16.09 -7.60
CA LEU A 170 38.51 -16.90 -8.77
C LEU A 170 38.38 -16.07 -10.07
N ASN A 171 38.69 -14.77 -10.04
CA ASN A 171 38.57 -13.84 -11.18
C ASN A 171 37.18 -13.86 -11.85
N PHE A 172 36.11 -14.01 -11.08
CA PHE A 172 34.76 -13.95 -11.62
C PHE A 172 34.47 -12.56 -12.20
N SER A 173 34.00 -12.53 -13.46
CA SER A 173 33.46 -11.32 -14.05
C SER A 173 32.20 -10.85 -13.33
N THR A 174 31.85 -9.56 -13.44
CA THR A 174 30.61 -9.02 -12.84
C THR A 174 29.36 -9.76 -13.32
N PHE A 175 29.34 -10.22 -14.57
CA PHE A 175 28.23 -11.00 -15.11
C PHE A 175 28.20 -12.44 -14.57
N THR A 176 29.37 -13.09 -14.46
CA THR A 176 29.49 -14.43 -13.87
C THR A 176 29.03 -14.43 -12.42
N PHE A 177 29.46 -13.43 -11.65
CA PHE A 177 29.04 -13.22 -10.27
C PHE A 177 27.53 -13.00 -10.17
N PHE A 178 26.97 -12.16 -11.04
CA PHE A 178 25.53 -11.92 -11.08
C PHE A 178 24.75 -13.21 -11.37
N LYS A 179 25.14 -13.96 -12.41
CA LYS A 179 24.42 -15.16 -12.84
C LYS A 179 24.45 -16.29 -11.78
N LEU A 180 25.59 -16.49 -11.13
CA LEU A 180 25.80 -17.63 -10.22
C LEU A 180 25.39 -17.36 -8.78
N LEU A 181 25.55 -16.13 -8.27
CA LEU A 181 25.31 -15.81 -6.86
C LEU A 181 24.10 -14.90 -6.69
N GLU A 182 24.04 -13.78 -7.40
CA GLU A 182 22.99 -12.77 -7.18
C GLU A 182 21.64 -13.17 -7.79
N TRP A 183 21.62 -13.74 -9.00
CA TRP A 183 20.40 -14.10 -9.71
C TRP A 183 19.58 -15.19 -8.99
N PRO A 184 20.17 -16.27 -8.45
CA PRO A 184 19.43 -17.23 -7.64
C PRO A 184 18.80 -16.61 -6.39
N LEU A 185 19.49 -15.67 -5.74
CA LEU A 185 18.97 -14.92 -4.58
C LEU A 185 17.81 -14.01 -4.98
N LEU A 186 17.97 -13.24 -6.05
CA LEU A 186 16.91 -12.38 -6.58
C LEU A 186 15.69 -13.19 -7.03
N ARG A 187 15.87 -14.28 -7.78
CA ARG A 187 14.78 -15.12 -8.29
C ARG A 187 13.85 -15.62 -7.17
N ARG A 188 14.38 -15.92 -5.98
CA ARG A 188 13.58 -16.32 -4.82
C ARG A 188 12.70 -15.19 -4.29
N GLN A 189 13.12 -13.93 -4.42
CA GLN A 189 12.35 -12.77 -3.99
C GLN A 189 11.47 -12.16 -5.07
N ILE A 190 11.80 -12.37 -6.36
CA ILE A 190 11.01 -11.85 -7.48
C ILE A 190 9.57 -12.34 -7.39
N LEU A 191 9.34 -13.62 -7.07
CA LEU A 191 8.00 -14.19 -7.06
C LEU A 191 7.10 -13.63 -5.93
N PRO A 192 7.51 -13.58 -4.64
CA PRO A 192 6.75 -12.90 -3.60
C PRO A 192 6.49 -11.43 -3.90
N MET A 193 7.49 -10.72 -4.46
CA MET A 193 7.35 -9.33 -4.86
C MET A 193 6.39 -9.15 -6.04
N ALA A 194 6.43 -10.06 -7.02
CA ALA A 194 5.50 -10.07 -8.14
C ALA A 194 4.07 -10.27 -7.67
N ALA A 195 3.83 -11.23 -6.77
CA ALA A 195 2.52 -11.48 -6.21
C ALA A 195 1.96 -10.26 -5.46
N LEU A 196 2.81 -9.59 -4.68
CA LEU A 196 2.44 -8.37 -3.95
C LEU A 196 2.09 -7.23 -4.91
N ILE A 197 2.98 -6.92 -5.87
CA ILE A 197 2.77 -5.82 -6.82
C ILE A 197 1.56 -6.10 -7.71
N PHE A 198 1.40 -7.36 -8.15
CA PHE A 198 0.24 -7.76 -8.94
C PHE A 198 -1.06 -7.52 -8.19
N MET A 199 -1.16 -7.96 -6.93
CA MET A 199 -2.36 -7.74 -6.13
C MET A 199 -2.66 -6.26 -5.93
N LEU A 200 -1.64 -5.42 -5.71
CA LEU A 200 -1.84 -3.98 -5.57
C LEU A 200 -2.30 -3.32 -6.87
N CYS A 201 -1.75 -3.73 -8.02
CA CYS A 201 -2.18 -3.21 -9.32
C CYS A 201 -3.56 -3.73 -9.72
N PHE A 202 -3.90 -4.97 -9.34
CA PHE A 202 -5.19 -5.61 -9.56
C PHE A 202 -6.29 -4.92 -8.73
N SER A 203 -5.94 -4.50 -7.50
CA SER A 203 -6.82 -3.74 -6.60
C SER A 203 -6.55 -2.22 -6.63
N SER A 204 -6.19 -1.70 -7.80
CA SER A 204 -5.94 -0.27 -7.99
C SER A 204 -7.16 0.45 -8.52
N PHE A 205 -7.79 1.24 -7.66
CA PHE A 205 -9.00 1.99 -8.00
C PHE A 205 -8.69 3.41 -8.46
N ALA A 206 -8.08 4.22 -7.59
CA ALA A 206 -7.95 5.67 -7.79
C ALA A 206 -7.16 6.05 -9.05
N ILE A 207 -6.09 5.30 -9.33
CA ILE A 207 -5.20 5.54 -10.48
C ILE A 207 -5.94 5.25 -11.78
N VAL A 208 -6.64 4.11 -11.83
CA VAL A 208 -7.38 3.69 -13.03
C VAL A 208 -8.57 4.61 -13.27
N LEU A 209 -9.29 5.02 -12.22
CA LEU A 209 -10.39 5.96 -12.37
C LEU A 209 -9.92 7.33 -12.90
N ALA A 210 -8.80 7.85 -12.40
CA ALA A 210 -8.32 9.18 -12.75
C ALA A 210 -7.55 9.23 -14.09
N LEU A 211 -6.80 8.19 -14.44
CA LEU A 211 -5.97 8.13 -15.65
C LEU A 211 -6.55 7.24 -16.76
N GLY A 212 -7.59 6.45 -16.52
CA GLY A 212 -8.10 5.46 -17.48
C GLY A 212 -8.64 6.05 -18.78
N GLY A 213 -9.11 7.30 -18.78
CA GLY A 213 -9.45 8.03 -20.02
C GLY A 213 -10.65 7.47 -20.80
N GLY A 214 -11.48 6.62 -20.19
CA GLY A 214 -12.73 6.12 -20.78
C GLY A 214 -13.04 4.64 -20.47
N PRO A 215 -14.16 4.10 -21.01
CA PRO A 215 -14.65 2.74 -20.73
C PRO A 215 -13.73 1.63 -21.27
N LYS A 216 -12.81 1.96 -22.18
CA LYS A 216 -11.89 0.97 -22.77
C LYS A 216 -10.96 0.32 -21.73
N TYR A 217 -10.57 1.08 -20.70
CA TYR A 217 -9.59 0.66 -19.68
C TYR A 217 -10.21 0.53 -18.28
N THR A 218 -11.52 0.35 -18.18
CA THR A 218 -12.20 0.12 -16.90
C THR A 218 -11.81 -1.22 -16.30
N THR A 219 -11.33 -1.20 -15.06
CA THR A 219 -11.05 -2.40 -14.26
C THR A 219 -12.24 -2.79 -13.41
N LEU A 220 -12.19 -3.97 -12.78
CA LEU A 220 -13.24 -4.48 -11.89
C LEU A 220 -13.59 -3.45 -10.80
N GLU A 221 -12.60 -2.80 -10.19
CA GLU A 221 -12.86 -1.81 -9.13
C GLU A 221 -13.59 -0.58 -9.63
N VAL A 222 -13.22 -0.07 -10.80
CA VAL A 222 -13.89 1.08 -11.43
C VAL A 222 -15.31 0.69 -11.86
N ALA A 223 -15.50 -0.52 -12.39
CA ALA A 223 -16.83 -1.00 -12.78
C ALA A 223 -17.76 -1.19 -11.57
N ILE A 224 -17.26 -1.72 -10.44
CA ILE A 224 -18.02 -1.79 -9.19
C ILE A 224 -18.40 -0.39 -8.72
N TYR A 225 -17.46 0.56 -8.77
CA TYR A 225 -17.74 1.96 -8.41
C TYR A 225 -18.85 2.57 -9.25
N GLN A 226 -18.75 2.43 -10.57
CA GLN A 226 -19.73 2.95 -11.52
C GLN A 226 -21.10 2.31 -11.29
N ALA A 227 -21.17 0.99 -11.16
CA ALA A 227 -22.44 0.29 -10.89
C ALA A 227 -23.10 0.76 -9.57
N VAL A 228 -22.32 0.96 -8.50
CA VAL A 228 -22.87 1.52 -7.25
C VAL A 228 -23.36 2.95 -7.44
N ARG A 229 -22.60 3.78 -8.17
CA ARG A 229 -22.93 5.19 -8.42
C ARG A 229 -24.15 5.36 -9.32
N ASP A 230 -24.35 4.44 -10.26
CA ASP A 230 -25.50 4.38 -11.17
C ASP A 230 -26.71 3.68 -10.53
N PHE A 231 -26.61 3.31 -9.24
CA PHE A 231 -27.62 2.59 -8.45
C PHE A 231 -27.99 1.19 -9.00
N ASP A 232 -27.14 0.60 -9.85
CA ASP A 232 -27.24 -0.80 -10.26
C ASP A 232 -26.56 -1.71 -9.23
N LEU A 233 -27.27 -1.89 -8.11
CA LEU A 233 -26.80 -2.67 -6.97
C LEU A 233 -26.60 -4.16 -7.29
N LEU A 234 -27.36 -4.69 -8.26
CA LEU A 234 -27.24 -6.08 -8.72
C LEU A 234 -25.95 -6.27 -9.49
N GLN A 235 -25.65 -5.39 -10.46
CA GLN A 235 -24.41 -5.44 -11.22
C GLN A 235 -23.19 -5.23 -10.32
N ALA A 236 -23.26 -4.29 -9.38
CA ALA A 236 -22.20 -4.05 -8.40
C ALA A 236 -21.89 -5.31 -7.56
N ALA A 237 -22.93 -6.00 -7.08
CA ALA A 237 -22.77 -7.23 -6.30
C ALA A 237 -22.15 -8.37 -7.12
N LEU A 238 -22.58 -8.54 -8.38
CA LEU A 238 -22.02 -9.55 -9.28
C LEU A 238 -20.54 -9.30 -9.58
N LEU A 239 -20.17 -8.06 -9.93
CA LEU A 239 -18.78 -7.69 -10.18
C LEU A 239 -17.90 -7.87 -8.94
N ALA A 240 -18.42 -7.51 -7.75
CA ALA A 240 -17.73 -7.72 -6.48
C ALA A 240 -17.50 -9.21 -6.17
N CYS A 241 -18.47 -10.08 -6.45
CA CYS A 241 -18.31 -11.54 -6.38
C CYS A 241 -17.22 -12.05 -7.32
N VAL A 242 -17.21 -11.59 -8.58
CA VAL A 242 -16.19 -11.96 -9.56
C VAL A 242 -14.80 -11.52 -9.11
N GLN A 243 -14.65 -10.28 -8.62
CA GLN A 243 -13.38 -9.77 -8.10
C GLN A 243 -12.91 -10.57 -6.89
N LEU A 244 -13.81 -10.90 -5.95
CA LEU A 244 -13.47 -11.71 -4.78
C LEU A 244 -12.98 -13.11 -5.18
N LEU A 245 -13.69 -13.78 -6.10
CA LEU A 245 -13.29 -15.09 -6.61
C LEU A 245 -11.91 -15.04 -7.26
N CYS A 246 -11.62 -14.01 -8.07
CA CYS A 246 -10.31 -13.81 -8.68
C CYS A 246 -9.21 -13.62 -7.63
N CYS A 247 -9.44 -12.79 -6.60
CA CYS A 247 -8.49 -12.56 -5.52
C CYS A 247 -8.20 -13.83 -4.71
N VAL A 248 -9.24 -14.57 -4.32
CA VAL A 248 -9.10 -15.82 -3.56
C VAL A 248 -8.35 -16.87 -4.37
N ALA A 249 -8.69 -17.02 -5.67
CA ALA A 249 -8.00 -17.94 -6.57
C ALA A 249 -6.51 -17.58 -6.71
N PHE A 250 -6.19 -16.30 -6.90
CA PHE A 250 -4.81 -15.83 -7.02
C PHE A 250 -4.01 -16.05 -5.73
N ILE A 251 -4.55 -15.67 -4.57
CA ILE A 251 -3.89 -15.87 -3.28
C ILE A 251 -3.68 -17.37 -3.02
N GLY A 252 -4.69 -18.21 -3.28
CA GLY A 252 -4.59 -19.65 -3.14
C GLY A 252 -3.50 -20.25 -4.03
N LEU A 253 -3.37 -19.78 -5.28
CA LEU A 253 -2.30 -20.16 -6.19
C LEU A 253 -0.92 -19.73 -5.66
N MET A 254 -0.77 -18.47 -5.24
CA MET A 254 0.49 -17.94 -4.75
C MET A 254 0.95 -18.61 -3.45
N GLN A 255 0.03 -18.98 -2.55
CA GLN A 255 0.37 -19.74 -1.34
C GLN A 255 0.90 -21.13 -1.66
N LYS A 256 0.35 -21.83 -2.68
CA LYS A 256 0.89 -23.13 -3.12
C LYS A 256 2.31 -22.99 -3.66
N ILE A 257 2.58 -21.94 -4.42
CA ILE A 257 3.90 -21.73 -5.04
C ILE A 257 4.94 -21.29 -3.97
N ASN A 258 4.55 -20.47 -2.99
CA ASN A 258 5.48 -19.95 -1.97
C ASN A 258 5.82 -20.95 -0.84
N LYS A 259 5.09 -22.07 -0.69
CA LYS A 259 5.38 -23.10 0.33
C LYS A 259 6.74 -23.79 0.16
N THR A 260 7.36 -23.69 -1.02
CA THR A 260 8.65 -24.31 -1.35
C THR A 260 9.86 -23.38 -1.11
N GLY A 261 9.63 -22.13 -0.69
CA GLY A 261 10.70 -21.17 -0.39
C GLY A 261 11.20 -21.33 1.05
N THR A 262 12.42 -21.84 1.23
CA THR A 262 13.12 -21.81 2.53
C THR A 262 13.21 -20.37 3.04
N LYS A 263 12.79 -20.14 4.29
CA LYS A 263 12.93 -18.86 4.98
C LYS A 263 14.43 -18.60 5.19
N PHE A 264 15.09 -18.00 4.21
CA PHE A 264 16.44 -17.50 4.39
C PHE A 264 16.36 -16.30 5.32
N SER A 265 16.80 -16.47 6.56
CA SER A 265 17.15 -15.36 7.44
C SER A 265 18.37 -14.69 6.83
N VAL A 266 18.19 -13.52 6.23
CA VAL A 266 19.30 -12.69 5.77
C VAL A 266 20.03 -12.17 7.02
N THR A 267 21.24 -12.67 7.24
CA THR A 267 22.15 -12.11 8.24
C THR A 267 22.90 -10.96 7.57
N PHE A 268 22.75 -9.75 8.10
CA PHE A 268 23.34 -8.55 7.52
C PHE A 268 24.81 -8.44 7.96
N SER A 269 25.73 -8.39 7.00
CA SER A 269 27.14 -8.10 7.23
C SER A 269 27.47 -6.72 6.68
N ASP A 270 27.91 -5.81 7.53
CA ASP A 270 28.20 -4.41 7.22
C ASP A 270 29.65 -4.23 6.72
N THR A 271 30.10 -5.09 5.81
CA THR A 271 31.48 -5.07 5.32
C THR A 271 31.54 -4.94 3.80
N ASN A 272 32.31 -3.94 3.34
CA ASN A 272 32.29 -3.44 1.96
C ASN A 272 33.44 -4.03 1.12
N TYR A 273 33.33 -5.27 0.67
CA TYR A 273 34.12 -5.74 -0.47
C TYR A 273 33.27 -5.74 -1.74
N ARG A 274 33.78 -5.15 -2.82
CA ARG A 274 33.12 -5.11 -4.12
C ARG A 274 34.06 -5.58 -5.21
N LEU A 275 33.50 -6.30 -6.17
CA LEU A 275 34.23 -6.76 -7.34
C LEU A 275 34.59 -5.56 -8.24
N PRO A 276 35.79 -5.56 -8.85
CA PRO A 276 36.16 -4.57 -9.83
C PRO A 276 35.19 -4.59 -11.02
N THR A 277 34.78 -3.41 -11.48
CA THR A 277 33.81 -3.23 -12.57
C THR A 277 34.40 -2.41 -13.71
N ALA A 278 34.07 -2.79 -14.95
CA ALA A 278 34.49 -2.07 -16.15
C ALA A 278 33.89 -0.67 -16.21
N ASN A 279 34.63 0.30 -16.76
CA ASN A 279 34.22 1.71 -16.78
C ASN A 279 32.95 1.97 -17.62
N TRP A 280 32.77 1.30 -18.76
CA TRP A 280 31.57 1.45 -19.58
C TRP A 280 30.29 1.02 -18.83
N LEU A 281 30.38 -0.05 -18.04
CA LEU A 281 29.28 -0.55 -17.22
C LEU A 281 28.89 0.49 -16.14
N LYS A 282 29.88 1.17 -15.55
CA LYS A 282 29.63 2.25 -14.58
C LYS A 282 28.86 3.41 -15.22
N VAL A 283 29.17 3.78 -16.46
CA VAL A 283 28.44 4.85 -17.17
C VAL A 283 26.97 4.46 -17.36
N ILE A 284 26.70 3.25 -17.82
CA ILE A 284 25.32 2.74 -18.00
C ILE A 284 24.59 2.70 -16.66
N CYS A 285 25.21 2.17 -15.61
CA CYS A 285 24.60 2.13 -14.29
C CYS A 285 24.34 3.54 -13.74
N MET A 286 25.23 4.51 -13.99
CA MET A 286 25.02 5.90 -13.58
C MET A 286 23.83 6.52 -14.32
N PHE A 287 23.72 6.26 -15.62
CA PHE A 287 22.57 6.69 -16.43
C PHE A 287 21.25 6.11 -15.91
N VAL A 288 21.21 4.81 -15.58
CA VAL A 288 20.03 4.16 -14.96
C VAL A 288 19.68 4.81 -13.62
N ILE A 289 20.68 5.12 -12.78
CA ILE A 289 20.46 5.78 -11.48
C ILE A 289 19.91 7.20 -11.68
N ILE A 290 20.44 7.96 -12.64
CA ILE A 290 19.99 9.32 -12.92
C ILE A 290 18.54 9.30 -13.43
N ILE A 291 18.22 8.46 -14.42
CA ILE A 291 16.87 8.35 -14.96
C ILE A 291 15.88 7.87 -13.90
N GLY A 292 16.21 6.81 -13.16
CA GLY A 292 15.35 6.30 -12.11
C GLY A 292 15.16 7.31 -10.97
N GLY A 293 16.21 8.06 -10.62
CA GLY A 293 16.14 9.14 -9.66
C GLY A 293 15.24 10.29 -10.13
N LEU A 294 15.42 10.74 -11.38
CA LEU A 294 14.56 11.76 -11.99
C LEU A 294 13.09 11.31 -12.05
N PHE A 295 12.85 10.05 -12.42
CA PHE A 295 11.49 9.48 -12.45
C PHE A 295 10.81 9.51 -11.08
N ILE A 296 11.54 9.23 -10.00
CA ILE A 296 11.03 9.22 -8.62
C ILE A 296 10.83 10.64 -8.09
N PHE A 297 11.84 11.51 -8.22
CA PHE A 297 11.83 12.80 -7.54
C PHE A 297 11.12 13.89 -8.34
N SER A 298 11.08 13.81 -9.68
CA SER A 298 10.50 14.86 -10.51
C SER A 298 9.04 15.16 -10.12
N PRO A 299 8.10 14.18 -10.06
CA PRO A 299 6.70 14.46 -9.72
C PRO A 299 6.53 15.10 -8.33
N MET A 300 7.36 14.70 -7.36
CA MET A 300 7.27 15.17 -5.99
C MET A 300 7.78 16.61 -5.87
N ILE A 301 8.90 16.90 -6.53
CA ILE A 301 9.50 18.24 -6.56
C ILE A 301 8.57 19.21 -7.31
N THR A 302 7.99 18.79 -8.45
CA THR A 302 7.09 19.67 -9.22
C THR A 302 5.83 20.02 -8.44
N ILE A 303 5.20 19.06 -7.75
CA ILE A 303 4.05 19.34 -6.87
C ILE A 303 4.42 20.33 -5.78
N LEU A 304 5.59 20.19 -5.14
CA LEU A 304 6.01 21.09 -4.08
C LEU A 304 6.25 22.51 -4.61
N ILE A 305 7.00 22.65 -5.71
CA ILE A 305 7.33 23.96 -6.29
C ILE A 305 6.06 24.66 -6.81
N GLN A 306 5.27 23.97 -7.64
CA GLN A 306 4.05 24.53 -8.21
C GLN A 306 2.99 24.79 -7.13
N GLY A 307 2.90 23.91 -6.13
CA GLY A 307 2.00 24.09 -5.00
C GLY A 307 2.27 25.36 -4.22
N ILE A 308 3.53 25.64 -3.90
CA ILE A 308 3.92 26.88 -3.21
C ILE A 308 3.58 28.11 -4.06
N PHE A 309 3.80 28.03 -5.37
CA PHE A 309 3.51 29.13 -6.29
C PHE A 309 1.99 29.40 -6.39
N PHE A 310 1.18 28.36 -6.58
CA PHE A 310 -0.28 28.48 -6.71
C PHE A 310 -1.00 28.69 -5.37
N PHE A 311 -0.34 28.45 -4.23
CA PHE A 311 -0.91 28.69 -2.90
C PHE A 311 -1.36 30.15 -2.70
N ARG A 312 -0.64 31.11 -3.30
CA ARG A 312 -0.99 32.54 -3.18
C ARG A 312 -2.24 32.91 -3.99
N THR A 313 -2.48 32.21 -5.10
CA THR A 313 -3.58 32.49 -6.02
C THR A 313 -4.85 31.72 -5.69
N SER A 314 -4.71 30.52 -5.12
CA SER A 314 -5.82 29.72 -4.60
C SER A 314 -6.02 30.02 -3.12
N LEU A 315 -6.86 31.02 -2.82
CA LEU A 315 -7.28 31.32 -1.44
C LEU A 315 -7.84 30.04 -0.79
N LEU A 316 -7.55 29.85 0.50
CA LEU A 316 -8.12 28.74 1.32
C LEU A 316 -9.64 28.79 1.26
N THR A 317 -10.23 28.04 0.34
CA THR A 317 -11.68 27.95 0.20
C THR A 317 -12.25 27.21 1.40
N PHE A 318 -13.48 27.56 1.77
CA PHE A 318 -14.20 26.88 2.85
C PHE A 318 -14.27 25.35 2.62
N MET A 319 -14.45 24.94 1.35
CA MET A 319 -14.47 23.53 0.95
C MET A 319 -13.15 22.82 1.22
N LEU A 320 -12.01 23.45 0.93
CA LEU A 320 -10.69 22.87 1.15
C LEU A 320 -10.40 22.69 2.65
N LEU A 321 -10.78 23.66 3.49
CA LEU A 321 -10.62 23.55 4.94
C LEU A 321 -11.51 22.45 5.53
N GLN A 322 -12.75 22.34 5.07
CA GLN A 322 -13.66 21.26 5.46
C GLN A 322 -13.09 19.89 5.05
N ALA A 323 -12.54 19.79 3.83
CA ALA A 323 -11.92 18.56 3.35
C ALA A 323 -10.68 18.17 4.15
N LEU A 324 -9.87 19.15 4.56
CA LEU A 324 -8.73 18.94 5.45
C LEU A 324 -9.18 18.40 6.82
N LEU A 325 -10.20 19.00 7.42
CA LEU A 325 -10.73 18.56 8.72
C LEU A 325 -11.27 17.13 8.65
N PHE A 326 -12.11 16.79 7.66
CA PHE A 326 -12.61 15.43 7.51
C PHE A 326 -11.48 14.43 7.28
N SER A 327 -10.45 14.78 6.50
CA SER A 327 -9.30 13.91 6.27
C SER A 327 -8.55 13.59 7.56
N ILE A 328 -8.32 14.60 8.41
CA ILE A 328 -7.67 14.41 9.72
C ILE A 328 -8.56 13.54 10.62
N VAL A 329 -9.84 13.88 10.74
CA VAL A 329 -10.77 13.15 11.62
C VAL A 329 -10.88 11.68 11.21
N ILE A 330 -11.04 11.40 9.91
CA ILE A 330 -11.11 10.03 9.38
C ILE A 330 -9.78 9.29 9.53
N ALA A 331 -8.65 9.93 9.21
CA ALA A 331 -7.33 9.31 9.31
C ALA A 331 -6.98 8.92 10.75
N PHE A 332 -7.17 9.82 11.72
CA PHE A 332 -6.90 9.52 13.12
C PHE A 332 -7.94 8.56 13.72
N GLY A 333 -9.22 8.70 13.36
CA GLY A 333 -10.28 7.80 13.82
C GLY A 333 -10.07 6.35 13.35
N SER A 334 -9.78 6.16 12.06
CA SER A 334 -9.47 4.85 11.49
C SER A 334 -8.19 4.23 12.08
N ALA A 335 -7.13 5.01 12.25
CA ALA A 335 -5.90 4.55 12.90
C ALA A 335 -6.15 4.11 14.34
N MET A 336 -7.01 4.83 15.08
CA MET A 336 -7.39 4.48 16.45
C MET A 336 -8.16 3.15 16.50
N ILE A 337 -9.14 2.95 15.60
CA ILE A 337 -9.89 1.69 15.48
C ILE A 337 -8.95 0.53 15.13
N ALA A 338 -8.08 0.72 14.14
CA ALA A 338 -7.11 -0.28 13.71
C ALA A 338 -6.16 -0.66 14.85
N MET A 339 -5.66 0.34 15.59
CA MET A 339 -4.74 0.14 16.70
C MET A 339 -5.40 -0.61 17.85
N LEU A 340 -6.64 -0.25 18.19
CA LEU A 340 -7.42 -0.91 19.23
C LEU A 340 -7.65 -2.38 18.87
N LEU A 341 -8.19 -2.67 17.69
CA LEU A 341 -8.44 -4.04 17.24
C LEU A 341 -7.13 -4.85 17.13
N GLY A 342 -6.08 -4.24 16.60
CA GLY A 342 -4.76 -4.84 16.47
C GLY A 342 -4.18 -5.24 17.83
N LEU A 343 -4.20 -4.35 18.82
CA LEU A 343 -3.73 -4.64 20.17
C LEU A 343 -4.54 -5.74 20.85
N LEU A 344 -5.87 -5.73 20.72
CA LEU A 344 -6.72 -6.78 21.29
C LEU A 344 -6.36 -8.17 20.72
N LEU A 345 -6.17 -8.26 19.40
CA LEU A 345 -5.75 -9.48 18.72
C LEU A 345 -4.34 -9.92 19.15
N LEU A 346 -3.37 -9.00 19.12
CA LEU A 346 -1.99 -9.29 19.46
C LEU A 346 -1.80 -9.68 20.92
N TRP A 347 -2.60 -9.10 21.83
CA TRP A 347 -2.59 -9.48 23.23
C TRP A 347 -2.98 -10.95 23.40
N THR A 348 -4.08 -11.38 22.78
CA THR A 348 -4.45 -12.80 22.82
C THR A 348 -3.41 -13.66 22.11
N ASN A 349 -2.88 -13.20 20.98
CA ASN A 349 -1.88 -13.94 20.19
C ASN A 349 -0.57 -14.21 20.96
N SER A 350 -0.01 -13.19 21.61
CA SER A 350 1.22 -13.32 22.42
C SER A 350 1.03 -14.32 23.57
N ARG A 351 -0.12 -14.30 24.23
CA ARG A 351 -0.47 -15.28 25.28
C ARG A 351 -0.61 -16.70 24.75
N LEU A 352 -1.22 -16.88 23.57
CA LEU A 352 -1.32 -18.20 22.94
C LEU A 352 0.06 -18.75 22.57
N LEU A 353 0.95 -17.90 22.03
CA LEU A 353 2.32 -18.27 21.67
C LEU A 353 3.17 -18.67 22.90
N ILE A 354 3.08 -17.93 24.00
CA ILE A 354 3.80 -18.26 25.25
C ILE A 354 3.35 -19.61 25.82
N ASN A 355 2.06 -19.94 25.70
CA ASN A 355 1.51 -21.22 26.14
C ASN A 355 1.62 -22.33 25.08
N GLN A 356 2.44 -22.15 24.04
CA GLN A 356 2.68 -23.14 22.97
C GLN A 356 1.43 -23.54 22.17
N GLN A 357 0.35 -22.76 22.21
CA GLN A 357 -0.89 -23.00 21.47
C GLN A 357 -0.80 -22.41 20.05
N HIS A 358 0.15 -22.91 19.25
CA HIS A 358 0.45 -22.40 17.91
C HIS A 358 -0.73 -22.48 16.94
N GLN A 359 -1.59 -23.51 17.05
CA GLN A 359 -2.75 -23.65 16.16
C GLN A 359 -3.77 -22.53 16.35
N LEU A 360 -4.15 -22.22 17.60
CA LEU A 360 -5.10 -21.15 17.91
C LEU A 360 -4.54 -19.76 17.57
N SER A 361 -3.24 -19.56 17.83
CA SER A 361 -2.51 -18.35 17.43
C SER A 361 -2.58 -18.16 15.91
N ASN A 362 -2.29 -19.21 15.14
CA ASN A 362 -2.36 -19.18 13.68
C ASN A 362 -3.79 -18.91 13.18
N CYS A 363 -4.83 -19.55 13.76
CA CYS A 363 -6.22 -19.28 13.39
C CYS A 363 -6.63 -17.82 13.65
N LEU A 364 -6.24 -17.26 14.80
CA LEU A 364 -6.53 -15.87 15.14
C LEU A 364 -5.83 -14.90 14.17
N MET A 365 -4.56 -15.14 13.86
CA MET A 365 -3.82 -14.34 12.89
C MET A 365 -4.35 -14.52 11.47
N LEU A 366 -4.86 -15.69 11.11
CA LEU A 366 -5.48 -15.97 9.82
C LEU A 366 -6.72 -15.10 9.61
N ILE A 367 -7.61 -14.99 10.61
CA ILE A 367 -8.81 -14.12 10.57
C ILE A 367 -8.42 -12.68 10.24
N ALA A 368 -7.37 -12.18 10.88
CA ALA A 368 -6.93 -10.82 10.64
C ALA A 368 -6.21 -10.63 9.30
N SER A 369 -5.48 -11.65 8.84
CA SER A 369 -4.85 -11.63 7.51
C SER A 369 -5.86 -11.79 6.37
N PHE A 370 -7.05 -12.34 6.63
CA PHE A 370 -8.11 -12.52 5.65
C PHE A 370 -8.64 -11.18 5.11
N ILE A 371 -8.56 -10.11 5.91
CA ILE A 371 -8.89 -8.75 5.46
C ILE A 371 -8.02 -8.36 4.25
N LEU A 372 -6.75 -8.76 4.23
CA LEU A 372 -5.82 -8.46 3.13
C LEU A 372 -6.21 -9.16 1.81
N ALA A 373 -7.05 -10.21 1.89
CA ALA A 373 -7.53 -10.93 0.72
C ALA A 373 -8.78 -10.29 0.10
N ILE A 374 -9.52 -9.48 0.86
CA ILE A 374 -10.73 -8.80 0.40
C ILE A 374 -10.33 -7.41 -0.11
N PRO A 375 -10.53 -7.09 -1.39
CA PRO A 375 -10.30 -5.75 -1.91
C PRO A 375 -11.10 -4.70 -1.15
N SER A 376 -10.53 -3.51 -0.96
CA SER A 376 -11.19 -2.40 -0.25
C SER A 376 -12.55 -2.06 -0.87
N MET A 377 -12.62 -2.08 -2.20
CA MET A 377 -13.83 -1.80 -2.96
C MET A 377 -14.95 -2.82 -2.72
N VAL A 378 -14.61 -4.11 -2.63
CA VAL A 378 -15.55 -5.20 -2.33
C VAL A 378 -16.06 -5.09 -0.91
N LEU A 379 -15.19 -4.80 0.06
CA LEU A 379 -15.59 -4.59 1.44
C LEU A 379 -16.53 -3.38 1.57
N ALA A 380 -16.17 -2.26 0.93
CA ALA A 380 -16.94 -1.04 0.95
C ALA A 380 -18.30 -1.22 0.26
N SER A 381 -18.37 -1.86 -0.91
CA SER A 381 -19.62 -2.11 -1.61
C SER A 381 -20.54 -3.04 -0.82
N GLY A 382 -20.01 -4.09 -0.17
CA GLY A 382 -20.80 -4.99 0.67
C GLY A 382 -21.40 -4.30 1.89
N LEU A 383 -20.63 -3.43 2.55
CA LEU A 383 -21.14 -2.61 3.65
C LEU A 383 -22.13 -1.55 3.16
N PHE A 384 -21.93 -1.00 1.97
CA PHE A 384 -22.86 -0.04 1.35
C PHE A 384 -24.21 -0.69 1.07
N LEU A 385 -24.23 -1.88 0.48
CA LEU A 385 -25.45 -2.64 0.22
C LEU A 385 -26.22 -2.98 1.51
N LEU A 386 -25.50 -3.27 2.60
CA LEU A 386 -26.11 -3.58 3.89
C LEU A 386 -26.72 -2.34 4.56
N LEU A 387 -26.00 -1.22 4.49
CA LEU A 387 -26.30 -0.01 5.27
C LEU A 387 -26.92 1.11 4.44
N PHE A 388 -27.35 0.81 3.21
CA PHE A 388 -27.92 1.78 2.26
C PHE A 388 -29.03 2.64 2.88
N GLY A 389 -29.90 2.04 3.69
CA GLY A 389 -31.01 2.74 4.36
C GLY A 389 -30.61 3.76 5.44
N TYR A 390 -29.36 3.73 5.91
CA TYR A 390 -28.83 4.65 6.92
C TYR A 390 -27.89 5.72 6.34
N SER A 391 -27.83 5.85 5.00
CA SER A 391 -26.89 6.71 4.27
C SER A 391 -27.12 8.22 4.45
N ASN A 392 -28.23 8.67 5.05
CA ASN A 392 -28.50 10.10 5.21
C ASN A 392 -27.75 10.77 6.38
N ASN A 393 -27.17 10.01 7.32
CA ASN A 393 -26.50 10.59 8.49
C ASN A 393 -24.98 10.72 8.27
N THR A 394 -24.48 11.96 8.29
CA THR A 394 -23.06 12.27 8.07
C THR A 394 -22.13 11.65 9.12
N VAL A 395 -22.57 11.59 10.38
CA VAL A 395 -21.81 10.97 11.47
C VAL A 395 -21.68 9.47 11.24
N PHE A 396 -22.76 8.84 10.78
CA PHE A 396 -22.78 7.42 10.46
C PHE A 396 -21.84 7.09 9.29
N ILE A 397 -21.88 7.90 8.22
CA ILE A 397 -20.94 7.79 7.09
C ILE A 397 -19.48 7.90 7.58
N CYS A 398 -19.17 8.90 8.40
CA CYS A 398 -17.82 9.08 8.94
C CYS A 398 -17.35 7.85 9.72
N LEU A 399 -18.20 7.31 10.61
CA LEU A 399 -17.89 6.11 11.39
C LEU A 399 -17.67 4.88 10.51
N LEU A 400 -18.49 4.72 9.46
CA LEU A 400 -18.37 3.62 8.50
C LEU A 400 -17.04 3.71 7.73
N ILE A 401 -16.70 4.88 7.20
CA ILE A 401 -15.43 5.12 6.51
C ILE A 401 -14.25 4.83 7.46
N MET A 402 -14.29 5.33 8.70
CA MET A 402 -13.25 5.05 9.70
C MET A 402 -13.10 3.56 9.97
N LEU A 403 -14.20 2.83 10.05
CA LEU A 403 -14.22 1.40 10.29
C LEU A 403 -13.60 0.63 9.11
N CYS A 404 -14.02 0.92 7.87
CA CYS A 404 -13.47 0.29 6.67
C CYS A 404 -11.96 0.53 6.56
N ASN A 405 -11.52 1.77 6.66
CA ASN A 405 -10.10 2.12 6.59
C ASN A 405 -9.32 1.52 7.75
N GLY A 406 -9.92 1.47 8.94
CA GLY A 406 -9.33 0.83 10.11
C GLY A 406 -9.10 -0.67 9.92
N LEU A 407 -10.07 -1.38 9.33
CA LEU A 407 -9.92 -2.79 8.97
C LEU A 407 -8.82 -2.99 7.92
N ILE A 408 -8.78 -2.16 6.87
CA ILE A 408 -7.74 -2.22 5.83
C ILE A 408 -6.33 -1.99 6.41
N ALA A 409 -6.19 -1.09 7.39
CA ALA A 409 -4.91 -0.79 8.04
C ALA A 409 -4.47 -1.86 9.07
N LEU A 410 -5.40 -2.67 9.59
CA LEU A 410 -5.17 -3.62 10.68
C LEU A 410 -4.03 -4.64 10.40
N PRO A 411 -3.93 -5.29 9.22
CA PRO A 411 -2.84 -6.23 8.92
C PRO A 411 -1.45 -5.62 9.04
N PHE A 412 -1.29 -4.33 8.74
CA PHE A 412 -0.01 -3.64 8.85
C PHE A 412 0.40 -3.41 10.31
N ILE A 413 -0.57 -3.08 11.16
CA ILE A 413 -0.35 -2.97 12.61
C ILE A 413 0.08 -4.33 13.18
N LEU A 414 -0.61 -5.41 12.79
CA LEU A 414 -0.25 -6.75 13.22
C LEU A 414 1.16 -7.14 12.79
N LYS A 415 1.52 -6.90 11.53
CA LYS A 415 2.85 -7.22 11.00
C LYS A 415 3.96 -6.46 11.73
N ASN A 416 3.71 -5.21 12.11
CA ASN A 416 4.70 -4.36 12.77
C ASN A 416 4.83 -4.63 14.27
N LEU A 417 3.76 -5.05 14.95
CA LEU A 417 3.72 -5.17 16.41
C LEU A 417 3.71 -6.61 16.94
N ALA A 418 3.43 -7.62 16.10
CA ALA A 418 3.33 -9.00 16.57
C ALA A 418 4.59 -9.51 17.27
N MET A 419 5.75 -9.35 16.63
CA MET A 419 7.01 -9.80 17.21
C MET A 419 7.46 -8.93 18.40
N PRO A 420 7.47 -7.58 18.32
CA PRO A 420 7.82 -6.75 19.47
C PRO A 420 6.98 -7.01 20.72
N LEU A 421 5.65 -7.21 20.57
CA LEU A 421 4.80 -7.53 21.71
C LEU A 421 5.11 -8.92 22.28
N TYR A 422 5.35 -9.92 21.42
CA TYR A 422 5.74 -11.25 21.87
C TYR A 422 7.05 -11.21 22.67
N ASP A 423 8.07 -10.50 22.21
CA ASP A 423 9.36 -10.40 22.88
C ASP A 423 9.26 -9.76 24.27
N ILE A 424 8.48 -8.67 24.39
CA ILE A 424 8.22 -8.01 25.67
C ILE A 424 7.46 -8.96 26.60
N THR A 425 6.41 -9.60 26.09
CA THR A 425 5.59 -10.51 26.89
C THR A 425 6.45 -11.68 27.37
N ALA A 426 7.21 -12.33 26.48
CA ALA A 426 8.08 -13.46 26.82
C ALA A 426 9.12 -13.09 27.90
N ARG A 427 9.68 -11.87 27.84
CA ARG A 427 10.68 -11.40 28.80
C ARG A 427 10.09 -11.11 30.19
N TYR A 428 8.90 -10.52 30.28
CA TYR A 428 8.32 -10.04 31.53
C TYR A 428 7.18 -10.93 32.08
N TRP A 429 6.82 -12.00 31.38
CA TRP A 429 5.68 -12.86 31.74
C TRP A 429 5.80 -13.47 33.14
N GLN A 430 6.95 -14.04 33.49
CA GLN A 430 7.14 -14.69 34.80
C GLN A 430 7.15 -13.66 35.94
N LEU A 431 7.80 -12.52 35.73
CA LEU A 431 7.87 -11.42 36.71
C LEU A 431 6.49 -10.81 37.01
N THR A 432 5.68 -10.61 35.98
CA THR A 432 4.33 -10.05 36.16
C THR A 432 3.40 -11.03 36.86
N GLN A 433 3.59 -12.34 36.66
CA GLN A 433 2.86 -13.36 37.40
C GLN A 433 3.27 -13.42 38.87
N SER A 434 4.57 -13.31 39.20
CA SER A 434 5.03 -13.32 40.59
C SER A 434 4.56 -12.07 41.37
N LEU A 435 4.49 -10.92 40.70
CA LEU A 435 3.96 -9.67 41.27
C LEU A 435 2.43 -9.58 41.23
N ASN A 436 1.75 -10.63 40.74
CA ASN A 436 0.29 -10.69 40.59
C ASN A 436 -0.32 -9.52 39.79
N ILE A 437 0.46 -8.91 38.89
CA ILE A 437 0.04 -7.79 38.03
C ILE A 437 -0.81 -8.36 36.90
N LYS A 438 -2.08 -7.96 36.82
CA LYS A 438 -3.08 -8.52 35.89
C LYS A 438 -3.83 -7.42 35.12
N GLY A 439 -4.38 -7.80 33.98
CA GLY A 439 -5.31 -6.96 33.20
C GLY A 439 -4.68 -5.66 32.68
N VAL A 440 -5.36 -4.55 32.90
CA VAL A 440 -4.97 -3.21 32.39
C VAL A 440 -3.66 -2.71 33.00
N ALA A 441 -3.34 -3.10 34.24
CA ALA A 441 -2.08 -2.73 34.88
C ALA A 441 -0.87 -3.35 34.15
N HIS A 442 -0.99 -4.59 33.67
CA HIS A 442 0.04 -5.23 32.84
C HIS A 442 0.22 -4.46 31.53
N PHE A 443 -0.89 -4.12 30.87
CA PHE A 443 -0.86 -3.37 29.62
C PHE A 443 -0.17 -2.02 29.78
N TYR A 444 -0.53 -1.24 30.81
CA TYR A 444 0.05 0.09 30.98
C TYR A 444 1.52 0.07 31.39
N LEU A 445 1.91 -0.83 32.31
CA LEU A 445 3.25 -0.84 32.89
C LEU A 445 4.29 -1.54 32.01
N VAL A 446 3.89 -2.58 31.29
CA VAL A 446 4.81 -3.43 30.50
C VAL A 446 4.61 -3.18 29.01
N ASP A 447 3.41 -3.45 28.50
CA ASP A 447 3.16 -3.48 27.06
C ASP A 447 3.25 -2.07 26.45
N PHE A 448 2.50 -1.10 26.99
CA PHE A 448 2.46 0.27 26.49
C PHE A 448 3.81 0.98 26.63
N LYS A 449 4.46 0.89 27.80
CA LYS A 449 5.77 1.52 28.00
C LYS A 449 6.85 0.90 27.12
N GLY A 450 6.82 -0.42 26.91
CA GLY A 450 7.75 -1.12 26.04
C GLY A 450 7.49 -0.87 24.54
N LEU A 451 6.23 -0.66 24.15
CA LEU A 451 5.83 -0.53 22.75
C LEU A 451 5.55 0.90 22.28
N LYS A 452 5.49 1.92 23.14
CA LYS A 452 5.02 3.28 22.79
C LYS A 452 5.57 3.81 21.45
N SER A 453 6.86 3.59 21.20
CA SER A 453 7.55 4.00 19.97
C SER A 453 7.05 3.25 18.73
N LYS A 454 6.96 1.91 18.84
CA LYS A 454 6.45 1.05 17.76
C LYS A 454 4.94 1.24 17.55
N MET A 455 4.20 1.54 18.61
CA MET A 455 2.78 1.88 18.56
C MET A 455 2.56 3.18 17.82
N LEU A 456 3.30 4.25 18.15
CA LEU A 456 3.23 5.54 17.46
C LEU A 456 3.57 5.38 15.97
N MET A 457 4.63 4.62 15.66
CA MET A 457 5.01 4.34 14.27
C MET A 457 3.91 3.59 13.49
N SER A 458 3.30 2.57 14.11
CA SER A 458 2.22 1.80 13.48
C SER A 458 0.94 2.63 13.33
N PHE A 459 0.65 3.49 14.30
CA PHE A 459 -0.47 4.43 14.27
C PHE A 459 -0.31 5.47 13.15
N ALA A 460 0.87 6.10 13.05
CA ALA A 460 1.17 7.06 12.00
C ALA A 460 1.07 6.41 10.61
N PHE A 461 1.59 5.19 10.45
CA PHE A 461 1.47 4.45 9.20
C PHE A 461 0.01 4.14 8.84
N ALA A 462 -0.81 3.71 9.80
CA ALA A 462 -2.24 3.49 9.60
C ALA A 462 -2.99 4.78 9.24
N ALA A 463 -2.64 5.90 9.88
CA ALA A 463 -3.21 7.21 9.58
C ALA A 463 -2.87 7.67 8.16
N VAL A 464 -1.62 7.52 7.71
CA VAL A 464 -1.22 7.88 6.33
C VAL A 464 -1.94 7.02 5.31
N LEU A 465 -2.06 5.70 5.55
CA LEU A 465 -2.80 4.80 4.66
C LEU A 465 -4.26 5.24 4.50
N SER A 466 -4.92 5.59 5.61
CA SER A 466 -6.31 6.05 5.59
C SER A 466 -6.48 7.43 4.95
N LEU A 467 -5.52 8.32 5.17
CA LEU A 467 -5.50 9.66 4.56
C LEU A 467 -5.35 9.61 3.05
N GLY A 468 -4.72 8.55 2.53
CA GLY A 468 -4.58 8.30 1.10
C GLY A 468 -5.70 7.48 0.48
N ASP A 469 -6.64 6.95 1.27
CA ASP A 469 -7.74 6.16 0.73
C ASP A 469 -8.76 7.07 0.03
N PHE A 470 -9.10 6.67 -1.19
CA PHE A 470 -10.14 7.30 -1.99
C PHE A 470 -11.28 6.32 -2.29
N GLY A 471 -11.05 5.01 -2.23
CA GLY A 471 -12.02 4.00 -2.66
C GLY A 471 -13.27 3.98 -1.80
N VAL A 472 -13.10 3.85 -0.48
CA VAL A 472 -14.22 3.82 0.45
C VAL A 472 -14.95 5.16 0.44
N ILE A 473 -14.21 6.26 0.39
CA ILE A 473 -14.77 7.62 0.45
C ILE A 473 -15.55 7.95 -0.82
N ALA A 474 -15.11 7.50 -1.99
CA ALA A 474 -15.84 7.72 -3.24
C ALA A 474 -17.22 7.07 -3.22
N LEU A 475 -17.38 5.94 -2.52
CA LEU A 475 -18.65 5.22 -2.37
C LEU A 475 -19.59 5.85 -1.33
N PHE A 476 -19.06 6.25 -0.17
CA PHE A 476 -19.88 6.71 0.96
C PHE A 476 -19.91 8.23 1.17
N GLY A 477 -18.84 8.93 0.81
CA GLY A 477 -18.58 10.31 1.21
C GLY A 477 -19.48 11.34 0.51
N GLY A 478 -19.90 11.09 -0.73
CA GLY A 478 -20.80 11.96 -1.48
C GLY A 478 -20.44 13.45 -1.38
N GLN A 479 -21.46 14.31 -1.29
CA GLN A 479 -21.27 15.76 -1.06
C GLN A 479 -21.15 16.13 0.44
N SER A 480 -21.47 15.20 1.35
CA SER A 480 -21.59 15.51 2.78
C SER A 480 -20.30 15.29 3.58
N VAL A 481 -19.47 14.34 3.16
CA VAL A 481 -18.18 14.00 3.75
C VAL A 481 -17.12 13.98 2.64
N ALA A 482 -16.69 15.16 2.21
CA ALA A 482 -15.60 15.31 1.25
C ALA A 482 -14.26 15.32 1.99
N THR A 483 -13.36 14.38 1.70
CA THR A 483 -11.96 14.41 2.16
C THR A 483 -11.03 15.01 1.11
N LEU A 484 -9.77 15.26 1.47
CA LEU A 484 -8.75 15.79 0.56
C LEU A 484 -8.57 14.92 -0.69
N PRO A 485 -8.42 13.57 -0.60
CA PRO A 485 -8.40 12.73 -1.80
C PRO A 485 -9.65 12.90 -2.68
N TYR A 486 -10.84 12.90 -2.07
CA TYR A 486 -12.09 13.03 -2.82
C TYR A 486 -12.22 14.39 -3.51
N TYR A 487 -11.90 15.47 -2.80
CA TYR A 487 -11.93 16.83 -3.32
C TYR A 487 -10.89 17.04 -4.43
N LEU A 488 -9.68 16.50 -4.24
CA LEU A 488 -8.62 16.51 -5.26
C LEU A 488 -9.09 15.77 -6.53
N TYR A 489 -9.75 14.61 -6.40
CA TYR A 489 -10.33 13.91 -7.55
C TYR A 489 -11.39 14.75 -8.29
N GLN A 490 -12.27 15.45 -7.57
CA GLN A 490 -13.24 16.34 -8.18
C GLN A 490 -12.55 17.46 -8.97
N GLN A 491 -11.49 18.08 -8.42
CA GLN A 491 -10.72 19.11 -9.10
C GLN A 491 -10.02 18.60 -10.36
N ILE A 492 -9.42 17.40 -10.32
CA ILE A 492 -8.87 16.76 -11.53
C ILE A 492 -9.97 16.56 -12.57
N SER A 493 -11.13 16.07 -12.15
CA SER A 493 -12.24 15.74 -13.05
C SER A 493 -12.88 16.99 -13.69
N HIS A 494 -12.86 18.13 -12.99
CA HIS A 494 -13.31 19.43 -13.50
C HIS A 494 -12.20 20.23 -14.19
N TYR A 495 -11.02 19.66 -14.41
CA TYR A 495 -9.86 20.31 -15.04
C TYR A 495 -9.37 21.57 -14.31
N HIS A 496 -9.64 21.69 -13.00
CA HIS A 496 -9.12 22.77 -12.14
C HIS A 496 -7.67 22.47 -11.73
N TYR A 497 -6.76 22.51 -12.69
CA TYR A 497 -5.37 22.07 -12.52
C TYR A 497 -4.63 22.80 -11.39
N GLN A 498 -4.72 24.14 -11.33
CA GLN A 498 -4.05 24.94 -10.31
C GLN A 498 -4.52 24.59 -8.89
N GLU A 499 -5.83 24.47 -8.69
CA GLU A 499 -6.39 24.10 -7.38
C GLU A 499 -6.03 22.67 -6.98
N SER A 500 -6.04 21.74 -7.94
CA SER A 500 -5.66 20.33 -7.72
C SER A 500 -4.21 20.16 -7.26
N ILE A 501 -3.31 21.03 -7.73
CA ILE A 501 -1.91 21.01 -7.28
C ILE A 501 -1.84 21.45 -5.82
N VAL A 502 -2.53 22.54 -5.45
CA VAL A 502 -2.50 23.04 -4.06
C VAL A 502 -3.03 21.97 -3.09
N THR A 503 -4.15 21.30 -3.44
CA THR A 503 -4.68 20.21 -2.62
C THR A 503 -3.74 19.00 -2.57
N ALA A 504 -3.12 18.64 -3.69
CA ALA A 504 -2.10 17.59 -3.74
C ALA A 504 -0.88 17.92 -2.86
N THR A 505 -0.41 19.18 -2.85
CA THR A 505 0.70 19.63 -2.04
C THR A 505 0.38 19.56 -0.55
N ILE A 506 -0.82 20.00 -0.14
CA ILE A 506 -1.27 19.88 1.25
C ILE A 506 -1.35 18.41 1.66
N LEU A 507 -1.94 17.56 0.82
CA LEU A 507 -2.08 16.13 1.07
C LEU A 507 -0.69 15.45 1.16
N LEU A 508 0.24 15.82 0.28
CA LEU A 508 1.63 15.38 0.29
C LEU A 508 2.33 15.81 1.59
N LEU A 509 2.28 17.09 1.95
CA LEU A 509 2.92 17.60 3.18
C LEU A 509 2.36 16.95 4.44
N LEU A 510 1.04 16.73 4.51
CA LEU A 510 0.39 16.07 5.63
C LEU A 510 0.85 14.60 5.73
N SER A 511 0.88 13.87 4.61
CA SER A 511 1.39 12.49 4.57
C SER A 511 2.86 12.42 5.01
N PHE A 512 3.72 13.32 4.51
CA PHE A 512 5.12 13.40 4.91
C PHE A 512 5.30 13.76 6.37
N SER A 513 4.53 14.71 6.91
CA SER A 513 4.60 15.09 8.32
C SER A 513 4.35 13.89 9.22
N LEU A 514 3.36 13.06 8.91
CA LEU A 514 3.07 11.83 9.66
C LEU A 514 4.19 10.78 9.50
N LEU A 515 4.81 10.69 8.32
CA LEU A 515 5.95 9.79 8.08
C LEU A 515 7.24 10.24 8.80
N VAL A 516 7.51 11.55 8.88
CA VAL A 516 8.69 12.07 9.60
C VAL A 516 8.59 11.75 11.09
N VAL A 517 7.39 11.79 11.66
CA VAL A 517 7.13 11.32 13.04
C VAL A 517 7.52 9.83 13.21
N MET A 518 7.41 9.00 12.16
CA MET A 518 7.86 7.60 12.19
C MET A 518 9.38 7.46 12.24
N ASP A 519 10.12 8.31 11.53
CA ASP A 519 11.59 8.19 11.41
C ASP A 519 12.35 8.86 12.58
N TYR A 520 11.82 9.95 13.15
CA TYR A 520 12.46 10.66 14.27
C TYR A 520 12.74 9.74 15.48
N ASP A 521 11.84 8.80 15.76
CA ASP A 521 11.97 7.86 16.88
C ASP A 521 12.91 6.67 16.58
N ARG A 522 13.26 6.47 15.30
CA ARG A 522 14.25 5.47 14.86
C ARG A 522 15.68 5.97 15.03
N THR A 523 15.91 7.28 14.93
CA THR A 523 17.22 7.92 15.07
C THR A 523 17.59 8.27 16.51
N SER A 524 16.65 8.40 17.44
CA SER A 524 16.97 8.73 18.85
C SER A 524 17.60 7.58 19.65
N LYS A 525 17.76 6.39 19.04
CA LYS A 525 18.26 5.17 19.70
C LYS A 525 19.44 4.49 19.00
N ASN A 526 20.03 5.12 17.98
CA ASN A 526 21.28 4.65 17.39
C ASN A 526 22.44 5.54 17.81
#